data_AF-A0A1C5ZBC3-F1
#
_entry.id   AF-A0A1C5ZBC3-F1
#
_cell.length_a   1.000
_cell.length_b   1.000
_cell.length_c   1.000
_cell.angle_alpha   90.00
_cell.angle_beta   90.00
_cell.angle_gamma   90.00
#
_symmetry.space_group_name_H-M   'P 1'
#
loop_
_entity.id
_entity.type
_entity.pdbx_description
1 polymer ?
#
loop_
_entity_poly.entity_id
_entity_poly.type
_entity_poly.pdbx_seq_one_letter_code
_entity_poly.pdbx_strand_id
1 'polypeptide(L)'
;MSDFSRTLALLRREKKISQRAAAGDLGVSQALLSHYENGLREPGLSFVVRAADYYGVSCDYLLGRSMARDGSAVPAERMEGTDTETEHSQIVQAAALLLQVAESLESKQLSHEIESYFAVAIYKVYRYLYMADPAGVDAVFRAPQDRFEYLCDARMKEHELKIRLAANGEEGCGLTQENIRRMPLAPSEIARRYPDLSSALLTVLQQVSDSIDRKNKMQ
;
A
#
# COMPACT_ATOMS: atom_id res chain seq x y z
N MET A 1 1.53 5.40 19.39
CA MET A 1 1.67 3.92 19.31
C MET A 1 2.70 3.64 18.24
N SER A 2 3.74 2.85 18.52
CA SER A 2 4.79 2.58 17.53
C SER A 2 4.34 1.51 16.52
N ASP A 3 4.89 1.52 15.31
CA ASP A 3 4.60 0.51 14.29
C ASP A 3 4.88 -0.91 14.76
N PHE A 4 5.96 -1.07 15.54
CA PHE A 4 6.29 -2.32 16.21
C PHE A 4 5.13 -2.87 17.06
N SER A 5 4.54 -2.05 17.92
CA SER A 5 3.44 -2.46 18.81
C SER A 5 2.24 -2.97 18.02
N ARG A 6 1.88 -2.26 16.94
CA ARG A 6 0.79 -2.64 16.03
C ARG A 6 1.10 -3.95 15.31
N THR A 7 2.29 -4.08 14.72
CA THR A 7 2.70 -5.28 13.98
C THR A 7 2.80 -6.51 14.88
N LEU A 8 3.34 -6.37 16.09
CA LEU A 8 3.42 -7.46 17.08
C LEU A 8 2.01 -7.98 17.46
N ALA A 9 1.06 -7.08 17.71
CA ALA A 9 -0.31 -7.45 18.02
C ALA A 9 -1.02 -8.12 16.83
N LEU A 10 -0.75 -7.64 15.61
CA LEU A 10 -1.28 -8.21 14.37
C LEU A 10 -0.80 -9.66 14.20
N LEU A 11 0.50 -9.91 14.26
CA LEU A 11 1.12 -11.24 14.08
C LEU A 11 0.57 -12.26 15.09
N ARG A 12 0.38 -11.84 16.35
CA ARG A 12 -0.24 -12.70 17.36
C ARG A 12 -1.67 -13.10 16.99
N ARG A 13 -2.47 -12.13 16.52
CA ARG A 13 -3.89 -12.35 16.14
C ARG A 13 -4.00 -13.26 14.91
N GLU A 14 -3.10 -13.12 13.95
CA GLU A 14 -3.03 -14.01 12.77
C GLU A 14 -2.70 -15.45 13.16
N LYS A 15 -1.81 -15.65 14.14
CA LYS A 15 -1.49 -16.97 14.70
C LYS A 15 -2.62 -17.53 15.59
N LYS A 16 -3.67 -16.75 15.85
CA LYS A 16 -4.88 -17.11 16.64
C LYS A 16 -4.58 -17.57 18.07
N ILE A 17 -3.55 -17.01 18.70
CA ILE A 17 -3.14 -17.35 20.06
C ILE A 17 -3.45 -16.23 21.07
N SER A 18 -3.67 -16.63 22.32
CA SER A 18 -3.86 -15.68 23.42
C SER A 18 -2.55 -14.96 23.76
N GLN A 19 -2.66 -13.78 24.36
CA GLN A 19 -1.49 -13.02 24.83
C GLN A 19 -0.70 -13.78 25.90
N ARG A 20 -1.38 -14.60 26.72
CA ARG A 20 -0.72 -15.47 27.71
C ARG A 20 0.13 -16.55 27.06
N ALA A 21 -0.41 -17.20 26.02
CA ALA A 21 0.30 -18.25 25.27
C ALA A 21 1.53 -17.66 24.54
N ALA A 22 1.32 -16.57 23.79
CA ALA A 22 2.41 -15.88 23.09
C ALA A 22 3.50 -15.40 24.05
N ALA A 23 3.13 -14.87 25.22
CA ALA A 23 4.11 -14.42 26.22
C ALA A 23 4.94 -15.58 26.77
N GLY A 24 4.31 -16.73 27.03
CA GLY A 24 5.00 -17.96 27.43
C GLY A 24 6.01 -18.41 26.39
N ASP A 25 5.60 -18.47 25.12
CA ASP A 25 6.48 -18.90 24.01
C ASP A 25 7.63 -17.91 23.77
N LEU A 26 7.41 -16.61 23.95
CA LEU A 26 8.40 -15.55 23.75
C LEU A 26 9.29 -15.31 24.98
N GLY A 27 9.04 -16.03 26.09
CA GLY A 27 9.80 -15.95 27.33
C GLY A 27 9.63 -14.62 28.08
N VAL A 28 8.44 -14.02 28.03
CA VAL A 28 8.10 -12.78 28.74
C VAL A 28 6.83 -12.94 29.58
N SER A 29 6.57 -12.02 30.51
CA SER A 29 5.29 -12.02 31.22
C SER A 29 4.17 -11.52 30.31
N GLN A 30 2.93 -11.98 30.54
CA GLN A 30 1.77 -11.52 29.77
C GLN A 30 1.55 -10.01 29.90
N ALA A 31 1.82 -9.44 31.08
CA ALA A 31 1.77 -7.99 31.29
C ALA A 31 2.84 -7.25 30.46
N LEU A 32 4.07 -7.79 30.38
CA LEU A 32 5.13 -7.20 29.58
C LEU A 32 4.81 -7.24 28.08
N LEU A 33 4.29 -8.38 27.58
CA LEU A 33 3.82 -8.48 26.19
C LEU A 33 2.68 -7.48 25.91
N SER A 34 1.77 -7.29 26.86
CA SER A 34 0.72 -6.26 26.75
C SER A 34 1.27 -4.85 26.68
N HIS A 35 2.29 -4.52 27.46
CA HIS A 35 2.95 -3.22 27.37
C HIS A 35 3.61 -3.02 26.00
N TYR A 36 4.21 -4.07 25.42
CA TYR A 36 4.77 -4.01 24.07
C TYR A 36 3.70 -3.84 23.00
N GLU A 37 2.62 -4.63 23.02
CA GLU A 37 1.53 -4.55 22.03
C GLU A 37 0.76 -3.22 22.08
N ASN A 38 0.73 -2.55 23.24
CA ASN A 38 0.05 -1.27 23.42
C ASN A 38 1.01 -0.06 23.27
N GLY A 39 2.31 -0.29 23.05
CA GLY A 39 3.31 0.78 22.94
C GLY A 39 3.58 1.53 24.25
N LEU A 40 3.30 0.89 25.39
CA LEU A 40 3.56 1.43 26.73
C LEU A 40 5.02 1.21 27.17
N ARG A 41 5.74 0.29 26.52
CA ARG A 41 7.15 0.02 26.77
C ARG A 41 7.85 -0.36 25.48
N GLU A 42 9.10 0.05 25.34
CA GLU A 42 9.95 -0.39 24.22
C GLU A 42 10.59 -1.76 24.51
N PRO A 43 10.60 -2.68 23.53
CA PRO A 43 11.29 -3.95 23.63
C PRO A 43 12.81 -3.78 23.53
N GLY A 44 13.56 -4.66 24.19
CA GLY A 44 15.00 -4.78 23.93
C GLY A 44 15.28 -5.55 22.63
N LEU A 45 16.47 -5.36 22.05
CA LEU A 45 16.89 -6.03 20.82
C LEU A 45 16.72 -7.55 20.87
N SER A 46 17.05 -8.17 22.00
CA SER A 46 16.92 -9.62 22.17
C SER A 46 15.47 -10.11 22.05
N PHE A 47 14.49 -9.30 22.47
CA PHE A 47 13.07 -9.62 22.29
C PHE A 47 12.65 -9.48 20.82
N VAL A 48 13.12 -8.43 20.13
CA VAL A 48 12.80 -8.18 18.72
C VAL A 48 13.23 -9.36 17.85
N VAL A 49 14.47 -9.86 18.03
CA VAL A 49 14.98 -11.03 17.29
C VAL A 49 14.14 -12.27 17.59
N ARG A 50 13.88 -12.59 18.87
CA ARG A 50 13.05 -13.75 19.24
C ARG A 50 11.64 -13.67 18.67
N ALA A 51 11.03 -12.49 18.67
CA ALA A 51 9.71 -12.28 18.11
C ALA A 51 9.71 -12.46 16.58
N ALA A 52 10.71 -11.93 15.89
CA ALA A 52 10.90 -12.11 14.45
C ALA A 52 10.99 -13.60 14.09
N ASP A 53 11.84 -14.36 14.80
CA ASP A 53 11.99 -15.82 14.61
C ASP A 53 10.69 -16.57 14.92
N TYR A 54 10.01 -16.25 16.03
CA TYR A 54 8.79 -16.92 16.47
C TYR A 54 7.61 -16.73 15.49
N TYR A 55 7.54 -15.58 14.82
CA TYR A 55 6.50 -15.27 13.85
C TYR A 55 6.92 -15.52 12.40
N GLY A 56 8.17 -15.91 12.15
CA GLY A 56 8.69 -16.18 10.80
C GLY A 56 8.69 -14.94 9.91
N VAL A 57 9.10 -13.80 10.46
CA VAL A 57 9.20 -12.50 9.76
C VAL A 57 10.56 -11.87 9.99
N SER A 58 10.96 -10.92 9.15
CA SER A 58 12.17 -10.13 9.33
C SER A 58 11.99 -9.11 10.45
N CYS A 59 13.13 -8.66 11.01
CA CYS A 59 13.12 -7.55 11.94
C CYS A 59 12.60 -6.27 11.30
N ASP A 60 12.86 -6.05 10.01
CA ASP A 60 12.35 -4.88 9.29
C ASP A 60 10.83 -4.91 9.17
N TYR A 61 10.22 -6.05 8.87
CA TYR A 61 8.76 -6.19 8.91
C TYR A 61 8.21 -5.93 10.31
N LEU A 62 8.80 -6.56 11.32
CA LEU A 62 8.35 -6.45 12.71
C LEU A 62 8.44 -5.01 13.24
N LEU A 63 9.44 -4.25 12.80
CA LEU A 63 9.63 -2.85 13.15
C LEU A 63 8.80 -1.88 12.28
N GLY A 64 8.04 -2.40 11.31
CA GLY A 64 7.25 -1.58 10.37
C GLY A 64 8.08 -0.86 9.31
N ARG A 65 9.31 -1.33 9.06
CA ARG A 65 10.23 -0.81 8.04
C ARG A 65 10.06 -1.46 6.67
N SER A 66 9.32 -2.57 6.61
CA SER A 66 8.97 -3.26 5.38
C SER A 66 7.54 -3.77 5.44
N MET A 67 6.83 -3.70 4.30
CA MET A 67 5.54 -4.37 4.13
C MET A 67 5.69 -5.85 3.74
N ALA A 68 6.88 -6.28 3.33
CA ALA A 68 7.18 -7.68 3.01
C ALA A 68 7.68 -8.42 4.25
N ARG A 69 7.13 -9.61 4.52
CA ARG A 69 7.44 -10.39 5.73
C ARG A 69 8.90 -10.80 5.83
N ASP A 70 9.57 -11.03 4.71
CA ASP A 70 10.98 -11.38 4.64
C ASP A 70 11.89 -10.14 4.68
N GLY A 71 11.33 -8.92 4.69
CA GLY A 71 12.11 -7.69 4.62
C GLY A 71 12.63 -7.36 3.22
N SER A 72 12.14 -8.00 2.16
CA SER A 72 12.57 -7.71 0.79
C SER A 72 12.10 -6.36 0.25
N ALA A 73 11.02 -5.80 0.82
CA ALA A 73 10.45 -4.51 0.43
C ALA A 73 10.86 -3.42 1.41
N VAL A 74 12.16 -3.12 1.51
CA VAL A 74 12.66 -1.92 2.20
C VAL A 74 12.85 -0.81 1.16
N PRO A 75 12.24 0.38 1.34
CA PRO A 75 12.47 1.52 0.44
C PRO A 75 13.96 1.87 0.31
N ALA A 76 14.43 2.03 -0.93
CA ALA A 76 15.82 2.35 -1.26
C ALA A 76 16.31 3.69 -0.66
N GLU A 77 15.42 4.61 -0.29
CA GLU A 77 15.75 5.90 0.35
C GLU A 77 16.61 5.80 1.63
N ARG A 78 16.73 4.61 2.24
CA ARG A 78 17.53 4.38 3.47
C ARG A 78 18.81 3.58 3.25
N MET A 79 19.10 3.15 2.02
CA MET A 79 20.36 2.55 1.61
C MET A 79 21.02 3.56 0.67
N GLU A 80 22.12 4.19 1.09
CA GLU A 80 22.80 5.20 0.27
C GLU A 80 23.13 4.66 -1.14
N GLY A 81 22.41 5.19 -2.13
CA GLY A 81 22.65 4.99 -3.57
C GLY A 81 21.93 3.80 -4.19
N THR A 82 20.93 4.05 -5.05
CA THR A 82 20.72 3.32 -6.31
C THR A 82 19.61 3.96 -7.18
N ASP A 83 20.01 4.31 -8.41
CA ASP A 83 19.31 4.35 -9.70
C ASP A 83 17.79 4.61 -9.77
N THR A 84 17.44 5.83 -10.23
CA THR A 84 16.09 6.27 -10.65
C THR A 84 15.39 5.35 -11.66
N GLU A 85 16.14 4.56 -12.42
CA GLU A 85 15.60 3.55 -13.34
C GLU A 85 14.84 2.43 -12.60
N THR A 86 15.27 2.07 -11.40
CA THR A 86 14.60 1.04 -10.60
C THR A 86 13.28 1.53 -10.00
N GLU A 87 13.22 2.79 -9.58
CA GLU A 87 12.01 3.38 -8.96
C GLU A 87 10.89 3.64 -9.96
N HIS A 88 11.21 4.14 -11.17
CA HIS A 88 10.21 4.31 -12.23
C HIS A 88 9.60 2.97 -12.64
N SER A 89 10.41 1.90 -12.66
CA SER A 89 9.94 0.54 -12.91
C SER A 89 8.97 0.05 -11.83
N GLN A 90 9.25 0.36 -10.56
CA GLN A 90 8.41 -0.06 -9.43
C GLN A 90 6.99 0.52 -9.49
N ILE A 91 6.82 1.79 -9.86
CA ILE A 91 5.48 2.40 -9.98
C ILE A 91 4.66 1.70 -11.06
N VAL A 92 5.26 1.44 -12.22
CA VAL A 92 4.59 0.76 -13.34
C VAL A 92 4.22 -0.67 -12.95
N GLN A 93 5.13 -1.40 -12.31
CA GLN A 93 4.89 -2.75 -11.82
C GLN A 93 3.80 -2.81 -10.74
N ALA A 94 3.78 -1.83 -9.82
CA ALA A 94 2.75 -1.71 -8.79
C ALA A 94 1.36 -1.46 -9.41
N ALA A 95 1.27 -0.54 -10.38
CA ALA A 95 0.03 -0.27 -11.11
C ALA A 95 -0.44 -1.51 -11.90
N ALA A 96 0.48 -2.23 -12.56
CA ALA A 96 0.18 -3.46 -13.27
C ALA A 96 -0.36 -4.56 -12.33
N LEU A 97 0.21 -4.71 -11.12
CA LEU A 97 -0.28 -5.66 -10.12
C LEU A 97 -1.72 -5.32 -9.69
N LEU A 98 -2.04 -4.04 -9.47
CA LEU A 98 -3.40 -3.62 -9.09
C LEU A 98 -4.43 -3.98 -10.17
N LEU A 99 -4.07 -3.85 -11.45
CA LEU A 99 -4.91 -4.29 -12.57
C LEU A 99 -5.09 -5.81 -12.60
N GLN A 100 -4.01 -6.59 -12.42
CA GLN A 100 -4.10 -8.05 -12.33
C GLN A 100 -4.96 -8.51 -11.14
N VAL A 101 -4.88 -7.82 -10.01
CA VAL A 101 -5.76 -8.08 -8.87
C VAL A 101 -7.22 -7.84 -9.26
N ALA A 102 -7.53 -6.71 -9.91
CA ALA A 102 -8.89 -6.41 -10.35
C ALA A 102 -9.46 -7.45 -11.31
N GLU A 103 -8.67 -7.91 -12.29
CA GLU A 103 -9.05 -8.99 -13.21
C GLU A 103 -9.34 -10.30 -12.45
N SER A 104 -8.53 -10.61 -11.44
CA SER A 104 -8.69 -11.83 -10.64
C SER A 104 -9.91 -11.82 -9.71
N LEU A 105 -10.54 -10.66 -9.51
CA LEU A 105 -11.80 -10.50 -8.78
C LEU A 105 -13.04 -10.78 -9.66
N GLU A 106 -12.85 -11.12 -10.94
CA GLU A 106 -13.91 -11.46 -11.90
C GLU A 106 -14.91 -10.31 -12.17
N SER A 107 -14.47 -9.05 -11.94
CA SER A 107 -15.24 -7.85 -12.24
C SER A 107 -14.78 -7.20 -13.54
N LYS A 108 -15.73 -6.97 -14.46
CA LYS A 108 -15.42 -6.29 -15.72
C LYS A 108 -15.34 -4.77 -15.54
N GLN A 109 -16.15 -4.25 -14.62
CA GLN A 109 -16.22 -2.81 -14.35
C GLN A 109 -15.06 -2.33 -13.48
N LEU A 110 -14.59 -3.13 -12.52
CA LEU A 110 -13.51 -2.72 -11.61
C LEU A 110 -12.20 -2.40 -12.35
N SER A 111 -11.76 -3.27 -13.26
CA SER A 111 -10.53 -3.04 -14.03
C SER A 111 -10.63 -1.74 -14.84
N HIS A 112 -11.76 -1.53 -15.52
CA HIS A 112 -12.01 -0.30 -16.28
C HIS A 112 -11.92 0.96 -15.41
N GLU A 113 -12.49 0.95 -14.20
CA GLU A 113 -12.48 2.11 -13.32
C GLU A 113 -11.08 2.40 -12.76
N ILE A 114 -10.28 1.37 -12.47
CA ILE A 114 -8.87 1.54 -12.07
C ILE A 114 -8.03 2.08 -13.22
N GLU A 115 -8.18 1.53 -14.43
CA GLU A 115 -7.50 2.02 -15.63
C GLU A 115 -7.84 3.49 -15.90
N SER A 116 -9.12 3.85 -15.82
CA SER A 116 -9.58 5.22 -16.02
C SER A 116 -9.02 6.17 -14.97
N TYR A 117 -8.96 5.75 -13.70
CA TYR A 117 -8.32 6.54 -12.64
C TYR A 117 -6.84 6.82 -12.95
N PHE A 118 -6.08 5.79 -13.35
CA PHE A 118 -4.67 5.96 -13.74
C PHE A 118 -4.52 6.82 -15.00
N ALA A 119 -5.39 6.65 -16.00
CA ALA A 119 -5.37 7.46 -17.22
C ALA A 119 -5.58 8.95 -16.93
N VAL A 120 -6.49 9.29 -16.02
CA VAL A 120 -6.70 10.69 -15.59
C VAL A 120 -5.48 11.22 -14.83
N ALA A 121 -4.86 10.41 -13.96
CA ALA A 121 -3.64 10.80 -13.26
C ALA A 121 -2.49 11.07 -14.23
N ILE A 122 -2.27 10.18 -15.21
CA ILE A 122 -1.26 10.35 -16.28
C ILE A 122 -1.53 11.62 -17.08
N TYR A 123 -2.79 11.83 -17.51
CA TYR A 123 -3.17 13.04 -18.23
C TYR A 123 -2.91 14.31 -17.40
N LYS A 124 -3.28 14.31 -16.11
CA LYS A 124 -3.09 15.45 -15.22
C LYS A 124 -1.60 15.80 -15.05
N VAL A 125 -0.76 14.78 -14.80
CA VAL A 125 0.70 14.96 -14.68
C VAL A 125 1.29 15.45 -16.00
N TYR A 126 0.91 14.86 -17.12
CA TYR A 126 1.37 15.29 -18.44
C TYR A 126 0.98 16.74 -18.73
N ARG A 127 -0.23 17.18 -18.36
CA ARG A 127 -0.66 18.58 -18.53
C ARG A 127 0.21 19.55 -17.73
N TYR A 128 0.59 19.22 -16.50
CA TYR A 128 1.53 20.06 -15.74
C TYR A 128 2.90 20.16 -16.42
N LEU A 129 3.43 19.04 -16.93
CA LEU A 129 4.70 19.03 -17.66
C LEU A 129 4.61 19.83 -18.97
N TYR A 130 3.51 19.68 -19.71
CA TYR A 130 3.26 20.41 -20.96
C TYR A 130 3.16 21.93 -20.72
N MET A 131 2.53 22.35 -19.62
CA MET A 131 2.44 23.76 -19.24
C MET A 131 3.78 24.38 -18.87
N ALA A 132 4.77 23.56 -18.49
CA ALA A 132 6.12 24.03 -18.21
C ALA A 132 6.96 24.24 -19.48
N ASP A 133 6.50 23.75 -20.65
CA ASP A 133 7.16 23.97 -21.95
C ASP A 133 6.80 25.37 -22.50
N PRO A 134 7.76 26.31 -22.61
CA PRO A 134 7.51 27.65 -23.17
C PRO A 134 7.08 27.63 -24.64
N ALA A 135 7.35 26.55 -25.37
CA ALA A 135 6.91 26.36 -26.76
C ALA A 135 5.54 25.66 -26.87
N GLY A 136 4.95 25.24 -25.75
CA GLY A 136 3.69 24.53 -25.70
C GLY A 136 2.51 25.38 -26.18
N VAL A 137 1.64 24.78 -26.98
CA VAL A 137 0.41 25.41 -27.50
C VAL A 137 -0.80 24.77 -26.83
N ASP A 138 -1.48 25.51 -25.96
CA ASP A 138 -2.61 24.98 -25.17
C ASP A 138 -3.81 24.53 -26.03
N ALA A 139 -3.94 25.05 -27.26
CA ALA A 139 -5.02 24.71 -28.19
C ALA A 139 -5.07 23.22 -28.59
N VAL A 140 -4.02 22.44 -28.29
CA VAL A 140 -4.00 20.99 -28.46
C VAL A 140 -4.97 20.27 -27.50
N PHE A 141 -5.36 20.92 -26.40
CA PHE A 141 -6.19 20.32 -25.35
C PHE A 141 -7.62 20.84 -25.37
N ARG A 142 -8.57 19.91 -25.17
CA ARG A 142 -10.00 20.25 -25.08
C ARG A 142 -10.34 20.96 -23.76
N ALA A 143 -9.65 20.61 -22.69
CA ALA A 143 -9.85 21.20 -21.37
C ALA A 143 -8.93 22.42 -21.21
N PRO A 144 -9.47 23.63 -21.01
CA PRO A 144 -8.68 24.83 -20.83
C PRO A 144 -7.70 24.75 -19.65
N GLN A 145 -6.57 25.42 -19.82
CA GLN A 145 -5.46 25.46 -18.87
C GLN A 145 -5.84 25.92 -17.46
N ASP A 146 -6.82 26.81 -17.32
CA ASP A 146 -7.23 27.39 -16.03
C ASP A 146 -8.13 26.47 -15.19
N ARG A 147 -8.65 25.38 -15.77
CA ARG A 147 -9.63 24.51 -15.11
C ARG A 147 -9.39 23.01 -15.28
N PHE A 148 -8.42 22.60 -16.10
CA PHE A 148 -8.19 21.17 -16.32
C PHE A 148 -7.89 20.41 -15.03
N GLU A 149 -7.20 21.03 -14.06
CA GLU A 149 -6.86 20.37 -12.80
C GLU A 149 -8.10 20.00 -11.99
N TYR A 150 -9.07 20.93 -11.87
CA TYR A 150 -10.32 20.69 -11.15
C TYR A 150 -11.18 19.65 -11.86
N LEU A 151 -11.17 19.65 -13.20
CA LEU A 151 -11.86 18.65 -14.00
C LEU A 151 -11.23 17.26 -13.80
N CYS A 152 -9.90 17.17 -13.77
CA CYS A 152 -9.20 15.92 -13.47
C CYS A 152 -9.52 15.45 -12.06
N ASP A 153 -9.48 16.34 -11.06
CA ASP A 153 -9.80 15.99 -9.66
C ASP A 153 -11.23 15.50 -9.50
N ALA A 154 -12.19 16.16 -10.13
CA ALA A 154 -13.58 15.71 -10.14
C ALA A 154 -13.73 14.30 -10.76
N ARG A 155 -13.04 14.04 -11.88
CA ARG A 155 -13.06 12.71 -12.53
C ARG A 155 -12.35 11.65 -11.70
N MET A 156 -11.22 11.97 -11.09
CA MET A 156 -10.53 11.06 -10.17
C MET A 156 -11.43 10.69 -9.00
N LYS A 157 -12.12 11.66 -8.39
CA LYS A 157 -13.08 11.40 -7.30
C LYS A 157 -14.29 10.57 -7.75
N GLU A 158 -14.76 10.77 -8.98
CA GLU A 158 -15.80 9.94 -9.58
C GLU A 158 -15.34 8.47 -9.71
N HIS A 159 -14.15 8.24 -10.26
CA HIS A 159 -13.57 6.91 -10.38
C HIS A 159 -13.26 6.27 -9.02
N GLU A 160 -12.78 7.01 -8.03
CA GLU A 160 -12.59 6.49 -6.65
C GLU A 160 -13.89 5.93 -6.06
N LEU A 161 -15.01 6.64 -6.23
CA LEU A 161 -16.32 6.17 -5.79
C LEU A 161 -16.73 4.90 -6.54
N LYS A 162 -16.56 4.87 -7.87
CA LYS A 162 -16.90 3.72 -8.70
C LYS A 162 -16.04 2.50 -8.40
N ILE A 163 -14.73 2.67 -8.18
CA ILE A 163 -13.82 1.61 -7.73
C ILE A 163 -14.33 1.01 -6.41
N ARG A 164 -14.75 1.84 -5.45
CA ARG A 164 -15.30 1.36 -4.17
C ARG A 164 -16.56 0.53 -4.36
N LEU A 165 -17.49 0.99 -5.21
CA LEU A 165 -18.73 0.26 -5.50
C LEU A 165 -18.43 -1.06 -6.23
N ALA A 166 -17.64 -1.00 -7.31
CA ALA A 166 -17.27 -2.16 -8.12
C ALA A 166 -16.50 -3.22 -7.32
N ALA A 167 -15.59 -2.81 -6.42
CA ALA A 167 -14.86 -3.73 -5.55
C ALA A 167 -15.79 -4.50 -4.57
N ASN A 168 -16.98 -3.96 -4.28
CA ASN A 168 -18.00 -4.61 -3.47
C ASN A 168 -19.11 -5.28 -4.31
N GLY A 169 -19.07 -5.15 -5.64
CA GLY A 169 -20.11 -5.65 -6.55
C GLY A 169 -21.40 -4.83 -6.48
N GLU A 170 -21.33 -3.61 -5.95
CA GLU A 170 -22.48 -2.73 -5.74
C GLU A 170 -22.85 -1.99 -7.05
N GLU A 171 -24.15 -1.79 -7.26
CA GLU A 171 -24.65 -0.89 -8.32
C GLU A 171 -24.56 0.58 -7.90
N GLY A 172 -24.59 1.49 -8.88
CA GLY A 172 -24.63 2.93 -8.64
C GLY A 172 -23.64 3.72 -9.49
N CYS A 173 -23.89 5.02 -9.65
CA CYS A 173 -23.06 5.90 -10.48
C CYS A 173 -22.84 5.40 -11.93
N GLY A 174 -23.82 4.67 -12.48
CA GLY A 174 -23.71 4.04 -13.81
C GLY A 174 -23.13 2.63 -13.81
N LEU A 175 -22.78 2.08 -12.65
CA LEU A 175 -22.36 0.69 -12.51
C LEU A 175 -23.57 -0.24 -12.32
N THR A 176 -23.45 -1.45 -12.85
CA THR A 176 -24.39 -2.56 -12.63
C THR A 176 -23.86 -3.51 -11.56
N GLN A 177 -24.78 -4.14 -10.82
CA GLN A 177 -24.43 -5.16 -9.82
C GLN A 177 -23.66 -6.32 -10.46
N GLU A 178 -22.57 -6.75 -9.83
CA GLU A 178 -21.73 -7.87 -10.24
C GLU A 178 -21.44 -8.81 -9.07
N ASN A 179 -21.31 -10.11 -9.35
CA ASN A 179 -20.86 -11.06 -8.34
C ASN A 179 -19.33 -11.14 -8.35
N ILE A 180 -18.71 -10.51 -7.35
CA ILE A 180 -17.26 -10.37 -7.27
C ILE A 180 -16.66 -11.56 -6.52
N ARG A 181 -15.60 -12.14 -7.07
CA ARG A 181 -14.82 -13.15 -6.37
C ARG A 181 -13.99 -12.50 -5.27
N ARG A 182 -14.28 -12.80 -4.00
CA ARG A 182 -13.48 -12.28 -2.88
C ARG A 182 -12.17 -13.05 -2.72
N MET A 183 -11.08 -12.31 -2.49
CA MET A 183 -9.80 -12.89 -2.08
C MET A 183 -9.14 -12.08 -0.97
N PRO A 184 -8.34 -12.72 -0.10
CA PRO A 184 -7.54 -11.99 0.87
C PRO A 184 -6.43 -11.21 0.15
N LEU A 185 -6.29 -9.93 0.47
CA LEU A 185 -5.27 -9.02 -0.08
C LEU A 185 -4.16 -8.71 0.95
N ALA A 186 -3.97 -9.59 1.94
CA ALA A 186 -2.88 -9.44 2.91
C ALA A 186 -1.53 -9.44 2.18
N PRO A 187 -0.50 -8.70 2.64
CA PRO A 187 0.81 -8.65 1.98
C PRO A 187 1.42 -10.03 1.69
N SER A 188 1.27 -11.00 2.60
CA SER A 188 1.71 -12.39 2.38
C SER A 188 0.97 -13.10 1.26
N GLU A 189 -0.33 -12.84 1.09
CA GLU A 189 -1.12 -13.44 0.00
C GLU A 189 -0.80 -12.80 -1.35
N ILE A 190 -0.57 -11.49 -1.38
CA ILE A 190 -0.10 -10.79 -2.58
C ILE A 190 1.28 -11.31 -2.99
N ALA A 191 2.23 -11.41 -2.06
CA ALA A 191 3.56 -11.95 -2.32
C ALA A 191 3.52 -13.39 -2.84
N ARG A 192 2.61 -14.22 -2.29
CA ARG A 192 2.43 -15.60 -2.72
C ARG A 192 1.83 -15.72 -4.13
N ARG A 193 0.91 -14.81 -4.51
CA ARG A 193 0.14 -14.91 -5.75
C ARG A 193 0.77 -14.17 -6.93
N TYR A 194 1.52 -13.10 -6.65
CA TYR A 194 2.16 -12.24 -7.65
C TYR A 194 3.66 -12.06 -7.31
N PRO A 195 4.45 -13.14 -7.27
CA PRO A 195 5.83 -13.10 -6.76
C PRO A 195 6.69 -12.06 -7.51
N ASP A 196 6.53 -11.96 -8.83
CA ASP A 196 7.35 -11.08 -9.68
C ASP A 196 7.05 -9.58 -9.53
N LEU A 197 5.83 -9.22 -9.10
CA LEU A 197 5.37 -7.83 -9.02
C LEU A 197 5.16 -7.35 -7.57
N SER A 198 5.07 -8.28 -6.62
CA SER A 198 4.69 -7.99 -5.24
C SER A 198 5.68 -7.08 -4.52
N SER A 199 6.99 -7.26 -4.76
CA SER A 199 8.03 -6.43 -4.16
C SER A 199 7.84 -4.96 -4.52
N ALA A 200 7.57 -4.66 -5.80
CA ALA A 200 7.34 -3.31 -6.28
C ALA A 200 6.12 -2.65 -5.61
N LEU A 201 4.98 -3.33 -5.58
CA LEU A 201 3.79 -2.82 -4.91
C LEU A 201 4.03 -2.56 -3.42
N LEU A 202 4.64 -3.53 -2.71
CA LEU A 202 4.88 -3.42 -1.28
C LEU A 202 5.85 -2.28 -0.93
N THR A 203 6.87 -2.05 -1.78
CA THR A 203 7.79 -0.93 -1.65
C THR A 203 7.08 0.41 -1.83
N VAL A 204 6.28 0.57 -2.89
CA VAL A 204 5.50 1.80 -3.15
C VAL A 204 4.54 2.08 -2.00
N LEU A 205 3.83 1.06 -1.50
CA LEU A 205 2.93 1.21 -0.36
C LEU A 205 3.66 1.66 0.91
N GLN A 206 4.84 1.09 1.20
CA GLN A 206 5.65 1.49 2.35
C GLN A 206 6.14 2.94 2.21
N GLN A 207 6.67 3.32 1.04
CA GLN A 207 7.14 4.70 0.77
C GLN A 207 6.03 5.73 0.99
N VAL A 208 4.85 5.47 0.44
CA VAL A 208 3.68 6.38 0.58
C VAL A 208 3.21 6.42 2.04
N SER A 209 3.14 5.27 2.73
CA SER A 209 2.77 5.21 4.15
C SER A 209 3.72 6.06 5.00
N ASP A 210 5.03 5.89 4.81
CA ASP A 210 6.07 6.66 5.51
C ASP A 210 5.96 8.16 5.23
N SER A 211 5.57 8.56 4.01
CA SER A 211 5.36 9.96 3.63
C SER A 211 4.15 10.59 4.32
N ILE A 212 3.06 9.85 4.43
CA ILE A 212 1.84 10.29 5.15
C ILE A 212 2.13 10.46 6.65
N ASP A 213 2.80 9.49 7.27
CA ASP A 213 3.09 9.52 8.71
C ASP A 213 4.14 10.58 9.10
N ARG A 214 5.12 10.86 8.23
CA ARG A 214 6.10 11.94 8.43
C ARG A 214 5.41 13.31 8.56
N LYS A 215 4.34 13.57 7.78
CA LYS A 215 3.56 14.82 7.88
C LYS A 215 2.79 14.94 9.19
N ASN A 216 2.33 13.83 9.76
CA ASN A 216 1.58 13.82 11.03
C ASN A 216 2.46 14.05 12.27
N LYS A 217 3.78 13.84 12.19
CA LYS A 217 4.73 14.09 13.30
C LYS A 217 5.33 15.51 13.32
N MET A 218 5.08 16.31 12.29
CA MET A 218 5.52 17.71 12.18
C MET A 218 4.43 18.71 12.58
N GLN A 219 3.28 18.25 13.05
CA GLN A 219 2.22 19.03 13.72
C GLN A 219 2.25 18.75 15.22
#